data_AF-A0A4R8DIC1-F1
#
_entry.id   AF-A0A4R8DIC1-F1
#
_cell.length_a   1.000
_cell.length_b   1.000
_cell.length_c   1.000
_cell.angle_alpha   90.00
_cell.angle_beta   90.00
_cell.angle_gamma   90.00
#
_symmetry.space_group_name_H-M   'P 1'
#
loop_
_entity.id
_entity.type
_entity.pdbx_description
1 polymer ?
#
loop_
_entity_poly.entity_id
_entity_poly.type
_entity_poly.pdbx_seq_one_letter_code
_entity_poly.pdbx_strand_id
1 'polypeptide(L)'
;MPSTKFPINSAMRRTYLIVLVLLAGACSKSQTSTPVPVIEGQTLLQRLKNNYDFSEFYNALQRVHLDTLLEGPGPFTLLVPDNTALQAQGITQDSLNRIDTGQLRKLLAYHILENNITYASIPQTIDYIYRNIEGLPLYFSVPVPGNTQTQPTGIQFLHVNGVKATSLDLVATNGVIQVLSSPLSYPVPSIKEFLVNNPNYSMYVSALQQYGELNQLDSAGPWVVFAPDNNAFANWNITMDTITAETPQTNYSWLWTAGVMPHELFFASDILDGPVEIGAGGYYLTANYVIQFGYYGQAGLSCYRPNYIQVYSQGGVYSLGDYCNDVDPDHIAMNGVVHGLDGLPVYPDSTIVQP
;
A
#
# COMPACT_ATOMS: atom_id res chain seq x y z
N MET A 1 74.12 -4.88 -38.67
CA MET A 1 74.61 -6.01 -37.86
C MET A 1 73.42 -6.70 -37.20
N PRO A 2 73.41 -8.03 -37.14
CA PRO A 2 72.46 -8.76 -37.99
C PRO A 2 71.64 -9.82 -37.26
N SER A 3 70.81 -10.48 -38.08
CA SER A 3 70.51 -11.92 -38.05
C SER A 3 69.36 -12.35 -37.12
N THR A 4 68.45 -13.24 -37.52
CA THR A 4 68.36 -14.08 -38.72
C THR A 4 66.95 -14.65 -38.81
N LYS A 5 66.40 -14.70 -40.03
CA LYS A 5 65.37 -15.69 -40.38
C LYS A 5 65.99 -17.09 -40.23
N PHE A 6 65.20 -18.09 -39.83
CA PHE A 6 65.03 -19.31 -40.63
C PHE A 6 63.78 -20.09 -40.16
N PRO A 7 62.84 -20.41 -41.06
CA PRO A 7 61.77 -21.37 -40.84
C PRO A 7 62.29 -22.79 -41.11
N ILE A 8 61.60 -23.84 -40.68
CA ILE A 8 61.55 -25.15 -41.36
C ILE A 8 60.34 -25.94 -40.87
N ASN A 9 59.52 -26.32 -41.85
CA ASN A 9 58.48 -27.35 -41.80
C ASN A 9 59.03 -28.71 -41.34
N SER A 10 58.21 -29.51 -40.67
CA SER A 10 58.03 -30.90 -41.12
C SER A 10 56.81 -31.56 -40.49
N ALA A 11 55.94 -32.01 -41.39
CA ALA A 11 54.91 -33.01 -41.22
C ALA A 11 55.23 -34.12 -40.22
N MET A 12 54.27 -34.45 -39.36
CA MET A 12 53.75 -35.82 -39.20
C MET A 12 52.59 -35.85 -38.19
N ARG A 13 51.40 -36.19 -38.68
CA ARG A 13 50.64 -37.41 -38.36
C ARG A 13 49.96 -37.47 -36.99
N ARG A 14 48.61 -37.47 -37.08
CA ARG A 14 47.67 -38.36 -36.38
C ARG A 14 47.53 -38.17 -34.87
N THR A 15 46.37 -37.71 -34.42
CA THR A 15 45.27 -38.57 -33.89
C THR A 15 44.21 -37.69 -33.23
N TYR A 16 42.96 -38.03 -33.50
CA TYR A 16 41.71 -37.41 -33.03
C TYR A 16 41.61 -37.33 -31.49
N LEU A 17 41.09 -36.23 -30.97
CA LEU A 17 40.15 -36.27 -29.84
C LEU A 17 39.18 -35.08 -29.93
N ILE A 18 37.97 -35.37 -30.36
CA ILE A 18 36.80 -34.49 -30.33
C ILE A 18 36.43 -34.30 -28.86
N VAL A 19 36.63 -33.09 -28.33
CA VAL A 19 36.07 -32.70 -27.03
C VAL A 19 34.75 -32.00 -27.31
N LEU A 20 33.68 -32.78 -27.18
CA LEU A 20 32.29 -32.34 -27.24
C LEU A 20 31.99 -31.59 -25.92
N VAL A 21 32.10 -30.25 -25.95
CA VAL A 21 31.70 -29.41 -24.82
C VAL A 21 30.17 -29.44 -24.74
N LEU A 22 29.67 -30.28 -23.83
CA LEU A 22 28.27 -30.27 -23.38
C LEU A 22 27.97 -28.94 -22.70
N LEU A 23 27.38 -28.01 -23.45
CA LEU A 23 26.66 -26.87 -22.90
C LEU A 23 25.46 -27.41 -22.12
N ALA A 24 25.64 -27.64 -20.82
CA ALA A 24 24.54 -27.75 -19.89
C ALA A 24 23.85 -26.38 -19.83
N GLY A 25 22.79 -26.22 -20.63
CA GLY A 25 21.85 -25.12 -20.48
C GLY A 25 21.21 -25.21 -19.11
N ALA A 26 21.76 -24.47 -18.15
CA ALA A 26 21.09 -24.13 -16.92
C ALA A 26 19.86 -23.29 -17.29
N CYS A 27 18.72 -23.94 -17.50
CA CYS A 27 17.44 -23.29 -17.45
C CYS A 27 17.27 -22.75 -16.03
N SER A 28 17.43 -21.44 -15.85
CA SER A 28 16.76 -20.77 -14.74
C SER A 28 15.27 -21.07 -14.93
N LYS A 29 14.66 -21.80 -14.00
CA LYS A 29 13.20 -21.90 -13.94
C LYS A 29 12.69 -20.50 -13.65
N SER A 30 12.39 -19.74 -14.71
CA SER A 30 11.41 -18.67 -14.63
C SER A 30 10.14 -19.29 -14.05
N GLN A 31 9.60 -18.67 -12.99
CA GLN A 31 8.26 -19.00 -12.51
C GLN A 31 7.29 -18.61 -13.62
N THR A 32 7.09 -19.52 -14.55
CA THR A 32 5.99 -19.46 -15.50
C THR A 32 4.76 -19.75 -14.66
N SER A 33 4.04 -18.70 -14.27
CA SER A 33 2.64 -18.81 -13.88
C SER A 33 1.97 -19.63 -14.97
N THR A 34 1.63 -20.88 -14.69
CA THR A 34 0.83 -21.68 -15.61
C THR A 34 -0.43 -20.87 -15.88
N PRO A 35 -0.76 -20.54 -17.14
CA PRO A 35 -2.03 -19.90 -17.46
C PRO A 35 -3.13 -20.81 -16.93
N VAL A 36 -3.88 -20.35 -15.93
CA VAL A 36 -5.09 -21.04 -15.50
C VAL A 36 -5.96 -21.13 -16.75
N PRO A 37 -6.36 -22.34 -17.20
CA PRO A 37 -7.22 -22.45 -18.37
C PRO A 37 -8.48 -21.65 -18.11
N VAL A 38 -8.74 -20.65 -18.97
CA VAL A 38 -10.02 -19.94 -19.00
C VAL A 38 -11.05 -20.97 -19.41
N ILE A 39 -11.72 -21.59 -18.45
CA ILE A 39 -12.88 -22.42 -18.72
C ILE A 39 -14.01 -21.44 -19.06
N GLU A 40 -14.17 -21.15 -20.35
CA GLU A 40 -15.29 -20.36 -20.85
C GLU A 40 -16.61 -20.95 -20.31
N GLY A 41 -17.48 -20.09 -19.78
CA GLY A 41 -18.80 -20.49 -19.31
C GLY A 41 -18.96 -20.69 -17.79
N GLN A 42 -17.93 -20.49 -16.96
CA GLN A 42 -18.07 -20.60 -15.50
C GLN A 42 -18.59 -19.32 -14.84
N THR A 43 -19.46 -19.46 -13.83
CA THR A 43 -19.84 -18.35 -12.93
C THR A 43 -18.72 -17.99 -11.96
N LEU A 44 -18.82 -16.83 -11.30
CA LEU A 44 -17.88 -16.42 -10.25
C LEU A 44 -17.73 -17.49 -9.17
N LEU A 45 -18.86 -17.99 -8.67
CA LEU A 45 -18.87 -19.02 -7.62
C LEU A 45 -18.20 -20.32 -8.10
N GLN A 46 -18.42 -20.73 -9.35
CA GLN A 46 -17.76 -21.90 -9.93
C GLN A 46 -16.25 -21.69 -10.06
N ARG A 47 -15.79 -20.49 -10.41
CA ARG A 47 -14.36 -20.16 -10.46
C ARG A 47 -13.71 -20.23 -9.08
N LEU A 48 -14.37 -19.70 -8.04
CA LEU A 48 -13.90 -19.81 -6.66
C LEU A 48 -13.83 -21.28 -6.22
N LYS A 49 -14.91 -22.03 -6.43
CA LYS A 49 -15.03 -23.43 -6.00
C LYS A 49 -14.01 -24.35 -6.69
N ASN A 50 -13.72 -24.10 -7.96
CA ASN A 50 -12.82 -24.94 -8.76
C ASN A 50 -11.35 -24.53 -8.65
N ASN A 51 -11.04 -23.41 -7.98
CA ASN A 51 -9.67 -22.96 -7.75
C ASN A 51 -9.30 -23.13 -6.28
N TYR A 52 -8.35 -24.04 -6.00
CA TYR A 52 -7.86 -24.30 -4.65
C TYR A 52 -7.27 -23.05 -3.98
N ASP A 53 -6.71 -22.13 -4.76
CA ASP A 53 -6.11 -20.89 -4.26
C ASP A 53 -7.15 -19.92 -3.70
N PHE A 54 -8.45 -20.13 -3.97
CA PHE A 54 -9.54 -19.30 -3.43
C PHE A 54 -10.37 -20.00 -2.35
N SER A 55 -9.93 -21.17 -1.89
CA SER A 55 -10.75 -22.02 -1.01
C SER A 55 -11.09 -21.38 0.33
N GLU A 56 -10.19 -20.61 0.96
CA GLU A 56 -10.48 -19.97 2.25
C GLU A 56 -11.54 -18.86 2.10
N PHE A 57 -11.40 -18.02 1.08
CA PHE A 57 -12.36 -16.97 0.78
C PHE A 57 -13.73 -17.55 0.38
N TYR A 58 -13.74 -18.60 -0.45
CA TYR A 58 -14.94 -19.32 -0.83
C TYR A 58 -15.68 -19.89 0.38
N ASN A 59 -14.99 -20.63 1.25
CA ASN A 59 -15.58 -21.19 2.46
C ASN A 59 -16.18 -20.10 3.37
N ALA A 60 -15.49 -18.96 3.47
CA ALA A 60 -15.95 -17.82 4.25
C ALA A 60 -17.26 -17.23 3.67
N LEU A 61 -17.38 -17.10 2.34
CA LEU A 61 -18.62 -16.67 1.68
C LEU A 61 -19.79 -17.61 1.99
N GLN A 62 -19.57 -18.93 1.95
CA GLN A 62 -20.60 -19.92 2.26
C GLN A 62 -21.10 -19.80 3.69
N ARG A 63 -20.18 -19.59 4.66
CA ARG A 63 -20.51 -19.45 6.09
C ARG A 63 -21.46 -18.30 6.36
N VAL A 64 -21.43 -17.23 5.55
CA VAL A 64 -22.27 -16.03 5.71
C VAL A 64 -23.32 -15.87 4.62
N HIS A 65 -23.54 -16.92 3.83
CA HIS A 65 -24.53 -17.00 2.74
C HIS A 65 -24.39 -15.90 1.67
N LEU A 66 -23.16 -15.41 1.42
CA LEU A 66 -22.89 -14.49 0.31
C LEU A 66 -22.64 -15.22 -1.01
N ASP A 67 -22.38 -16.53 -0.96
CA ASP A 67 -22.36 -17.39 -2.15
C ASP A 67 -23.68 -17.36 -2.93
N THR A 68 -24.82 -17.37 -2.23
CA THR A 68 -26.15 -17.27 -2.87
C THR A 68 -26.37 -15.97 -3.65
N LEU A 69 -25.78 -14.86 -3.22
CA LEU A 69 -25.80 -13.60 -3.97
C LEU A 69 -25.03 -13.75 -5.30
N LEU A 70 -23.87 -14.40 -5.25
CA LEU A 70 -22.99 -14.61 -6.41
C LEU A 70 -23.49 -15.69 -7.37
N GLU A 71 -24.53 -16.46 -7.02
CA GLU A 71 -25.30 -17.30 -7.96
C GLU A 71 -26.27 -16.49 -8.81
N GLY A 72 -26.58 -15.25 -8.41
CA GLY A 72 -27.43 -14.35 -9.14
C GLY A 72 -26.91 -14.01 -10.55
N PRO A 73 -27.76 -13.38 -11.39
CA PRO A 73 -27.43 -13.11 -12.78
C PRO A 73 -26.26 -12.12 -12.97
N GLY A 74 -25.92 -11.35 -11.93
CA GLY A 74 -24.90 -10.31 -12.00
C GLY A 74 -25.31 -9.13 -12.90
N PRO A 75 -24.34 -8.35 -13.42
CA PRO A 75 -22.91 -8.58 -13.29
C PRO A 75 -22.37 -8.22 -11.89
N PHE A 76 -21.30 -8.90 -11.47
CA PHE A 76 -20.53 -8.54 -10.28
C PHE A 76 -19.05 -8.35 -10.58
N THR A 77 -18.36 -7.54 -9.79
CA THR A 77 -16.91 -7.56 -9.65
C THR A 77 -16.61 -8.08 -8.26
N LEU A 78 -15.79 -9.13 -8.21
CA LEU A 78 -15.36 -9.73 -6.97
C LEU A 78 -13.87 -9.46 -6.75
N LEU A 79 -13.55 -8.85 -5.62
CA LEU A 79 -12.18 -8.57 -5.20
C LEU A 79 -11.74 -9.71 -4.27
N VAL A 80 -10.79 -10.54 -4.69
CA VAL A 80 -10.48 -11.80 -3.97
C VAL A 80 -9.01 -11.85 -3.59
N PRO A 81 -8.65 -11.87 -2.30
CA PRO A 81 -7.35 -12.34 -1.91
C PRO A 81 -7.27 -13.85 -2.11
N ASP A 82 -6.16 -14.34 -2.69
CA ASP A 82 -5.89 -15.78 -2.69
C ASP A 82 -5.42 -16.25 -1.30
N ASN A 83 -5.34 -17.57 -1.11
CA ASN A 83 -4.90 -18.17 0.15
C ASN A 83 -3.47 -17.74 0.54
N THR A 84 -2.60 -17.43 -0.43
CA THR A 84 -1.24 -16.96 -0.14
C THR A 84 -1.29 -15.54 0.42
N ALA A 85 -2.12 -14.67 -0.15
CA ALA A 85 -2.38 -13.32 0.32
C ALA A 85 -2.99 -13.32 1.74
N LEU A 86 -3.98 -14.19 2.00
CA LEU A 86 -4.56 -14.36 3.34
C LEU A 86 -3.51 -14.85 4.34
N GLN A 87 -2.72 -15.87 3.99
CA GLN A 87 -1.68 -16.42 4.84
C GLN A 87 -0.57 -15.42 5.14
N ALA A 88 -0.21 -14.55 4.19
CA ALA A 88 0.76 -13.48 4.39
C ALA A 88 0.31 -12.46 5.45
N GLN A 89 -1.00 -12.29 5.63
CA GLN A 89 -1.60 -11.48 6.70
C GLN A 89 -1.84 -12.28 7.99
N GLY A 90 -1.36 -13.52 8.08
CA GLY A 90 -1.62 -14.41 9.22
C GLY A 90 -3.07 -14.87 9.32
N ILE A 91 -3.88 -14.66 8.28
CA ILE A 91 -5.27 -15.08 8.21
C ILE A 91 -5.29 -16.53 7.73
N THR A 92 -5.97 -17.37 8.50
CA THR A 92 -6.21 -18.78 8.21
C THR A 92 -7.70 -19.07 8.24
N GLN A 93 -8.11 -20.21 7.67
CA GLN A 93 -9.49 -20.69 7.80
C GLN A 93 -9.99 -20.71 9.27
N ASP A 94 -9.15 -21.12 10.22
CA ASP A 94 -9.50 -21.13 11.65
C ASP A 94 -9.68 -19.73 12.23
N SER A 95 -8.93 -18.74 11.76
CA SER A 95 -9.14 -17.34 12.14
C SER A 95 -10.47 -16.81 11.59
N LEU A 96 -10.77 -17.08 10.31
CA LEU A 96 -12.04 -16.68 9.67
C LEU A 96 -13.24 -17.32 10.36
N ASN A 97 -13.13 -18.58 10.77
CA ASN A 97 -14.18 -19.31 11.49
C ASN A 97 -14.47 -18.75 12.88
N ARG A 98 -13.51 -18.05 13.51
CA ARG A 98 -13.66 -17.41 14.83
C ARG A 98 -14.30 -16.03 14.77
N ILE A 99 -14.31 -15.38 13.61
CA ILE A 99 -14.95 -14.07 13.43
C ILE A 99 -16.47 -14.23 13.56
N ASP A 100 -17.13 -13.29 14.24
CA ASP A 100 -18.59 -13.23 14.29
C ASP A 100 -19.19 -13.24 12.87
N THR A 101 -20.28 -13.96 12.67
CA THR A 101 -20.88 -14.10 11.33
C THR A 101 -21.36 -12.79 10.74
N GLY A 102 -21.83 -11.84 11.56
CA GLY A 102 -22.23 -10.50 11.10
C GLY A 102 -21.03 -9.66 10.69
N GLN A 103 -19.95 -9.70 11.47
CA GLN A 103 -18.68 -9.04 11.13
C GLN A 103 -18.05 -9.64 9.87
N LEU A 104 -17.99 -10.97 9.76
CA LEU A 104 -17.46 -11.65 8.58
C LEU A 104 -18.28 -11.32 7.33
N ARG A 105 -19.62 -11.24 7.46
CA ARG A 105 -20.48 -10.86 6.34
C ARG A 105 -20.15 -9.45 5.83
N LYS A 106 -20.00 -8.47 6.72
CA LYS A 106 -19.61 -7.10 6.35
C LYS A 106 -18.26 -7.07 5.63
N LEU A 107 -17.26 -7.76 6.20
CA LEU A 107 -15.93 -7.84 5.60
C LEU A 107 -15.98 -8.43 4.18
N LEU A 108 -16.67 -9.55 3.99
CA LEU A 108 -16.76 -10.20 2.68
C LEU A 108 -17.65 -9.42 1.71
N ALA A 109 -18.73 -8.79 2.18
CA ALA A 109 -19.57 -7.90 1.36
C ALA A 109 -18.78 -6.68 0.86
N TYR A 110 -17.78 -6.22 1.61
CA TYR A 110 -16.89 -5.14 1.17
C TYR A 110 -16.06 -5.48 -0.07
N HIS A 111 -15.90 -6.77 -0.37
CA HIS A 111 -15.17 -7.27 -1.53
C HIS A 111 -16.05 -7.48 -2.78
N ILE A 112 -17.34 -7.12 -2.74
CA ILE A 112 -18.31 -7.39 -3.83
C ILE A 112 -18.89 -6.08 -4.36
N LEU A 113 -18.85 -5.88 -5.68
CA LEU A 113 -19.49 -4.76 -6.37
C LEU A 113 -20.55 -5.26 -7.36
N GLU A 114 -21.66 -4.52 -7.54
CA GLU A 114 -22.77 -4.85 -8.45
C GLU A 114 -22.57 -4.30 -9.88
N ASN A 115 -21.34 -4.38 -10.39
CA ASN A 115 -20.99 -3.90 -11.73
C ASN A 115 -19.94 -4.82 -12.36
N ASN A 116 -19.88 -4.89 -13.69
CA ASN A 116 -18.78 -5.56 -14.40
C ASN A 116 -17.62 -4.58 -14.61
N ILE A 117 -16.73 -4.44 -13.62
CA ILE A 117 -15.58 -3.54 -13.67
C ILE A 117 -14.35 -4.35 -14.08
N THR A 118 -14.05 -4.30 -15.37
CA THR A 118 -12.79 -4.82 -15.93
C THR A 118 -11.70 -3.76 -15.86
N TYR A 119 -10.44 -4.16 -15.93
CA TYR A 119 -9.31 -3.24 -15.89
C TYR A 119 -9.45 -2.13 -16.93
N ALA A 120 -9.79 -2.49 -18.16
CA ALA A 120 -9.94 -1.55 -19.27
C ALA A 120 -11.09 -0.54 -19.08
N SER A 121 -12.04 -0.81 -18.18
CA SER A 121 -13.16 0.10 -17.88
C SER A 121 -12.84 1.13 -16.80
N ILE A 122 -11.76 0.91 -16.04
CA ILE A 122 -11.35 1.81 -14.96
C ILE A 122 -10.61 3.00 -15.59
N PRO A 123 -11.01 4.25 -15.27
CA PRO A 123 -10.27 5.42 -15.72
C PRO A 123 -8.83 5.38 -15.23
N GLN A 124 -7.89 5.80 -16.08
CA GLN A 124 -6.51 6.00 -15.66
C GLN A 124 -6.41 7.22 -14.75
N THR A 125 -6.58 7.00 -13.45
CA THR A 125 -6.59 8.02 -12.42
C THR A 125 -6.32 7.38 -11.05
N ILE A 126 -6.09 8.23 -10.05
CA ILE A 126 -5.90 7.83 -8.67
C ILE A 126 -7.23 7.94 -7.95
N ASP A 127 -7.53 6.95 -7.12
CA ASP A 127 -8.68 6.90 -6.21
C ASP A 127 -10.05 7.08 -6.88
N TYR A 128 -10.24 6.49 -8.06
CA TYR A 128 -11.56 6.48 -8.69
C TYR A 128 -12.55 5.70 -7.81
N ILE A 129 -13.64 6.36 -7.42
CA ILE A 129 -14.58 5.81 -6.45
C ILE A 129 -15.58 4.89 -7.14
N TYR A 130 -15.55 3.62 -6.78
CA TYR A 130 -16.67 2.69 -6.94
C TYR A 130 -17.35 2.45 -5.61
N ARG A 131 -18.50 1.78 -5.64
CA ARG A 131 -19.23 1.38 -4.43
C ARG A 131 -19.42 -0.12 -4.38
N ASN A 132 -19.20 -0.71 -3.21
CA ASN A 132 -19.53 -2.10 -2.97
C ASN A 132 -21.06 -2.30 -2.87
N ILE A 133 -21.49 -3.55 -2.68
CA ILE A 133 -22.91 -3.91 -2.52
C ILE A 133 -23.59 -3.26 -1.30
N GLU A 134 -22.83 -2.77 -0.32
CA GLU A 134 -23.34 -2.03 0.85
C GLU A 134 -23.31 -0.50 0.64
N GLY A 135 -22.89 -0.03 -0.54
CA GLY A 135 -22.79 1.39 -0.86
C GLY A 135 -21.55 2.10 -0.31
N LEU A 136 -20.64 1.37 0.37
CA LEU A 136 -19.39 1.89 0.89
C LEU A 136 -18.38 2.14 -0.25
N PRO A 137 -17.56 3.20 -0.13
CA PRO A 137 -16.58 3.54 -1.15
C PRO A 137 -15.45 2.51 -1.22
N LEU A 138 -15.00 2.24 -2.44
CA LEU A 138 -13.77 1.55 -2.77
C LEU A 138 -13.00 2.44 -3.76
N TYR A 139 -11.71 2.66 -3.51
CA TYR A 139 -10.87 3.59 -4.26
C TYR A 139 -9.96 2.81 -5.20
N PHE A 140 -10.22 2.91 -6.50
CA PHE A 140 -9.49 2.19 -7.53
C PHE A 140 -8.47 3.13 -8.18
N SER A 141 -7.20 2.77 -8.07
CA SER A 141 -6.08 3.53 -8.65
C SER A 141 -5.46 2.74 -9.80
N VAL A 142 -5.41 3.38 -10.97
CA VAL A 142 -4.64 2.92 -12.12
C VAL A 142 -3.53 3.92 -12.35
N PRO A 143 -2.24 3.51 -12.31
CA PRO A 143 -1.14 4.46 -12.33
C PRO A 143 -1.20 5.45 -13.48
N VAL A 144 -1.01 6.72 -13.13
CA VAL A 144 -0.88 7.85 -14.03
C VAL A 144 0.62 8.15 -14.16
N PRO A 145 1.30 7.64 -15.22
CA PRO A 145 2.74 7.80 -15.35
C PRO A 145 3.14 9.27 -15.41
N GLY A 146 4.08 9.65 -14.55
CA GLY A 146 4.77 10.94 -14.62
C GLY A 146 5.79 11.01 -15.75
N ASN A 147 6.42 12.18 -15.90
CA ASN A 147 7.49 12.41 -16.87
C ASN A 147 8.72 11.50 -16.67
N THR A 148 9.04 11.14 -15.42
CA THR A 148 10.17 10.26 -15.07
C THR A 148 9.74 8.84 -14.71
N GLN A 149 8.46 8.62 -14.41
CA GLN A 149 7.94 7.28 -14.10
C GLN A 149 7.59 6.56 -15.39
N THR A 150 8.39 5.57 -15.76
CA THR A 150 8.08 4.69 -16.87
C THR A 150 7.34 3.46 -16.35
N GLN A 151 6.06 3.35 -16.69
CA GLN A 151 5.33 2.11 -16.48
C GLN A 151 5.89 1.05 -17.45
N PRO A 152 6.28 -0.15 -16.97
CA PRO A 152 6.73 -1.22 -17.84
C PRO A 152 5.69 -1.52 -18.93
N THR A 153 6.10 -1.47 -20.19
CA THR A 153 5.20 -1.71 -21.32
C THR A 153 4.56 -3.10 -21.20
N GLY A 154 3.23 -3.14 -21.20
CA GLY A 154 2.46 -4.38 -21.15
C GLY A 154 2.21 -4.93 -19.74
N ILE A 155 2.64 -4.24 -18.69
CA ILE A 155 2.26 -4.57 -17.31
C ILE A 155 1.10 -3.66 -16.89
N GLN A 156 0.04 -4.28 -16.37
CA GLN A 156 -1.13 -3.59 -15.81
C GLN A 156 -1.00 -3.54 -14.29
N PHE A 157 -1.35 -2.39 -13.72
CA PHE A 157 -1.31 -2.15 -12.28
C PHE A 157 -2.64 -1.57 -11.85
N LEU A 158 -3.22 -2.18 -10.83
CA LEU A 158 -4.43 -1.72 -10.18
C LEU A 158 -4.18 -1.80 -8.68
N HIS A 159 -4.50 -0.74 -7.96
CA HIS A 159 -4.64 -0.77 -6.51
C HIS A 159 -6.10 -0.52 -6.15
N VAL A 160 -6.60 -1.22 -5.14
CA VAL A 160 -7.91 -0.97 -4.54
C VAL A 160 -7.72 -0.72 -3.06
N ASN A 161 -8.01 0.50 -2.60
CA ASN A 161 -7.71 0.97 -1.25
C ASN A 161 -6.24 0.71 -0.85
N GLY A 162 -5.28 1.06 -1.72
CA GLY A 162 -3.87 0.76 -1.52
C GLY A 162 -3.43 -0.68 -1.80
N VAL A 163 -4.37 -1.64 -1.87
CA VAL A 163 -4.04 -3.05 -2.08
C VAL A 163 -3.86 -3.38 -3.56
N LYS A 164 -2.69 -3.89 -3.91
CA LYS A 164 -2.34 -4.25 -5.29
C LYS A 164 -3.14 -5.46 -5.79
N ALA A 165 -3.62 -5.39 -7.03
CA ALA A 165 -4.11 -6.55 -7.75
C ALA A 165 -2.94 -7.39 -8.29
N THR A 166 -2.92 -8.69 -7.97
CA THR A 166 -1.91 -9.66 -8.43
C THR A 166 -2.32 -10.32 -9.74
N SER A 167 -3.61 -10.42 -10.02
CA SER A 167 -4.16 -10.92 -11.27
C SER A 167 -5.44 -10.18 -11.61
N LEU A 168 -5.57 -9.81 -12.87
CA LEU A 168 -6.64 -8.97 -13.35
C LEU A 168 -7.56 -9.73 -14.31
N ASP A 169 -8.82 -9.31 -14.34
CA ASP A 169 -9.80 -9.70 -15.33
C ASP A 169 -10.01 -11.22 -15.49
N LEU A 170 -10.14 -11.95 -14.37
CA LEU A 170 -10.58 -13.35 -14.42
C LEU A 170 -12.08 -13.40 -14.75
N VAL A 171 -12.39 -13.42 -16.05
CA VAL A 171 -13.76 -13.31 -16.59
C VAL A 171 -14.65 -14.50 -16.22
N ALA A 172 -15.82 -14.25 -15.66
CA ALA A 172 -16.88 -15.22 -15.43
C ALA A 172 -18.15 -14.87 -16.25
N THR A 173 -19.11 -15.78 -16.30
CA THR A 173 -20.38 -15.55 -17.04
C THR A 173 -21.26 -14.48 -16.40
N ASN A 174 -21.15 -14.28 -15.08
CA ASN A 174 -21.90 -13.29 -14.32
C ASN A 174 -21.01 -12.20 -13.70
N GLY A 175 -19.79 -11.98 -14.21
CA GLY A 175 -18.90 -10.95 -13.67
C GLY A 175 -17.42 -11.14 -13.95
N VAL A 176 -16.59 -10.54 -13.09
CA VAL A 176 -15.13 -10.62 -13.17
C VAL A 176 -14.50 -10.70 -11.78
N ILE A 177 -13.39 -11.42 -11.64
CA ILE A 177 -12.58 -11.45 -10.41
C ILE A 177 -11.32 -10.60 -10.63
N GLN A 178 -11.04 -9.69 -9.69
CA GLN A 178 -9.74 -9.05 -9.52
C GLN A 178 -9.07 -9.68 -8.30
N VAL A 179 -7.91 -10.32 -8.48
CA VAL A 179 -7.19 -10.99 -7.38
C VAL A 179 -6.31 -9.99 -6.68
N LEU A 180 -6.39 -9.91 -5.35
CA LEU A 180 -5.67 -8.94 -4.53
C LEU A 180 -4.49 -9.57 -3.78
N SER A 181 -3.45 -8.77 -3.52
CA SER A 181 -2.28 -9.18 -2.74
C SER A 181 -2.53 -9.24 -1.23
N SER A 182 -3.69 -8.74 -0.78
CA SER A 182 -4.14 -8.74 0.62
C SER A 182 -5.67 -8.67 0.64
N PRO A 183 -6.37 -9.16 1.69
CA PRO A 183 -7.76 -8.79 1.91
C PRO A 183 -7.92 -7.29 2.12
N LEU A 184 -9.06 -6.74 1.71
CA LEU A 184 -9.44 -5.38 2.05
C LEU A 184 -9.88 -5.28 3.51
N SER A 185 -9.42 -4.23 4.17
CA SER A 185 -9.88 -3.86 5.51
C SER A 185 -11.25 -3.21 5.44
N TYR A 186 -12.16 -3.62 6.34
CA TYR A 186 -13.46 -2.96 6.47
C TYR A 186 -13.29 -1.61 7.17
N PRO A 187 -13.82 -0.49 6.62
CA PRO A 187 -13.60 0.82 7.19
C PRO A 187 -14.21 0.96 8.58
N VAL A 188 -13.42 1.48 9.52
CA VAL A 188 -13.96 1.89 10.83
C VAL A 188 -14.72 3.22 10.73
N PRO A 189 -15.57 3.58 11.70
CA PRO A 189 -16.42 4.77 11.57
C PRO A 189 -15.66 6.10 11.50
N SER A 190 -14.51 6.25 12.18
CA SER A 190 -13.69 7.46 12.07
C SER A 190 -12.20 7.21 12.32
N ILE A 191 -11.35 8.14 11.89
CA ILE A 191 -9.92 8.17 12.21
C ILE A 191 -9.69 8.16 13.72
N LYS A 192 -10.44 8.97 14.47
CA LYS A 192 -10.32 8.96 15.94
C LYS A 192 -10.66 7.58 16.50
N GLU A 193 -11.73 6.94 16.01
CA GLU A 193 -12.12 5.61 16.49
C GLU A 193 -11.04 4.57 16.19
N PHE A 194 -10.39 4.64 15.02
CA PHE A 194 -9.21 3.82 14.72
C PHE A 194 -8.12 4.03 15.77
N LEU A 195 -7.69 5.28 15.98
CA LEU A 195 -6.57 5.60 16.86
C LEU A 195 -6.84 5.23 18.32
N VAL A 196 -8.04 5.52 18.83
CA VAL A 196 -8.43 5.25 20.23
C VAL A 196 -8.51 3.75 20.51
N ASN A 197 -8.97 2.96 19.54
CA ASN A 197 -9.12 1.51 19.70
C ASN A 197 -7.84 0.73 19.41
N ASN A 198 -6.77 1.40 18.96
CA ASN A 198 -5.50 0.78 18.66
C ASN A 198 -4.43 1.14 19.71
N PRO A 199 -4.02 0.19 20.57
CA PRO A 199 -3.09 0.47 21.67
C PRO A 199 -1.70 0.93 21.19
N ASN A 200 -1.32 0.66 19.93
CA ASN A 200 -0.04 1.09 19.38
C ASN A 200 0.05 2.62 19.22
N TYR A 201 -1.09 3.33 19.21
CA TYR A 201 -1.15 4.79 19.05
C TYR A 201 -1.55 5.52 20.34
N SER A 202 -1.52 4.84 21.49
CA SER A 202 -1.98 5.40 22.78
C SER A 202 -1.28 6.71 23.17
N MET A 203 0.02 6.83 22.89
CA MET A 203 0.78 8.06 23.16
C MET A 203 0.36 9.20 22.24
N TYR A 204 0.17 8.91 20.95
CA TYR A 204 -0.30 9.89 19.97
C TYR A 204 -1.72 10.39 20.30
N VAL A 205 -2.62 9.49 20.68
CA VAL A 205 -3.98 9.83 21.14
C VAL A 205 -3.93 10.78 22.35
N SER A 206 -3.08 10.47 23.34
CA SER A 206 -2.91 11.32 24.53
C SER A 206 -2.37 12.71 24.17
N ALA A 207 -1.39 12.77 23.27
CA ALA A 207 -0.82 14.02 22.78
C ALA A 207 -1.86 14.88 22.06
N LEU A 208 -2.61 14.31 21.10
CA LEU A 208 -3.70 15.02 20.43
C LEU A 208 -4.79 15.48 21.40
N GLN A 209 -5.11 14.65 22.39
CA GLN A 209 -6.14 14.96 23.39
C GLN A 209 -5.75 16.16 24.27
N GLN A 210 -4.47 16.28 24.65
CA GLN A 210 -3.98 17.40 25.46
C GLN A 210 -4.10 18.75 24.75
N TYR A 211 -3.91 18.76 23.43
CA TYR A 211 -4.02 19.99 22.63
C TYR A 211 -5.44 20.22 22.09
N GLY A 212 -6.41 19.36 22.45
CA GLY A 212 -7.80 19.47 21.99
C GLY A 212 -8.01 19.09 20.52
N GLU A 213 -6.99 18.54 19.86
CA GLU A 213 -6.95 18.26 18.42
C GLU A 213 -7.58 16.89 18.09
N LEU A 214 -7.74 15.99 19.06
CA LEU A 214 -8.25 14.64 18.82
C LEU A 214 -9.70 14.64 18.29
N ASN A 215 -10.55 15.53 18.80
CA ASN A 215 -11.98 15.52 18.48
C ASN A 215 -12.28 15.92 17.04
N GLN A 216 -11.39 16.67 16.39
CA GLN A 216 -11.61 17.05 14.98
C GLN A 216 -11.50 15.84 14.04
N LEU A 217 -10.81 14.78 14.46
CA LEU A 217 -10.64 13.54 13.69
C LEU A 217 -11.91 12.66 13.65
N ASP A 218 -12.99 13.07 14.34
CA ASP A 218 -14.35 12.55 14.17
C ASP A 218 -15.17 13.31 13.11
N SER A 219 -14.70 14.49 12.69
CA SER A 219 -15.46 15.32 11.75
C SER A 219 -15.43 14.75 10.32
N ALA A 220 -16.31 15.28 9.47
CA ALA A 220 -16.36 14.89 8.06
C ALA A 220 -14.99 15.12 7.39
N GLY A 221 -14.52 14.10 6.66
CA GLY A 221 -13.23 14.12 5.98
C GLY A 221 -13.33 14.47 4.49
N PRO A 222 -12.37 14.01 3.66
CA PRO A 222 -11.35 13.02 4.01
C PRO A 222 -10.21 13.62 4.86
N TRP A 223 -9.67 12.81 5.76
CA TRP A 223 -8.49 13.07 6.57
C TRP A 223 -7.40 12.06 6.21
N VAL A 224 -6.15 12.50 6.15
CA VAL A 224 -5.00 11.59 6.15
C VAL A 224 -4.20 11.87 7.42
N VAL A 225 -3.97 10.84 8.24
CA VAL A 225 -3.22 10.97 9.48
C VAL A 225 -2.02 10.05 9.46
N PHE A 226 -0.83 10.63 9.44
CA PHE A 226 0.42 9.94 9.72
C PHE A 226 0.65 9.90 11.23
N ALA A 227 0.30 8.78 11.85
CA ALA A 227 0.27 8.60 13.29
C ALA A 227 1.57 7.91 13.77
N PRO A 228 2.42 8.57 14.57
CA PRO A 228 3.55 7.90 15.19
C PRO A 228 3.10 6.82 16.18
N ASP A 229 3.71 5.64 16.09
CA ASP A 229 3.48 4.57 17.07
C ASP A 229 4.12 4.90 18.44
N ASN A 230 3.80 4.13 19.46
CA ASN A 230 4.37 4.35 20.80
C ASN A 230 5.92 4.21 20.82
N ASN A 231 6.53 3.45 19.89
CA ASN A 231 7.99 3.31 19.83
C ASN A 231 8.65 4.60 19.32
N ALA A 232 8.02 5.31 18.38
CA ALA A 232 8.47 6.62 17.89
C ALA A 232 8.62 7.62 19.04
N PHE A 233 7.68 7.64 19.99
CA PHE A 233 7.76 8.45 21.21
C PHE A 233 8.87 7.98 22.15
N ALA A 234 8.99 6.65 22.35
CA ALA A 234 10.01 6.07 23.22
C ALA A 234 11.44 6.37 22.75
N ASN A 235 11.67 6.40 21.44
CA ASN A 235 12.96 6.77 20.83
C ASN A 235 13.40 8.20 21.21
N TRP A 236 12.46 9.06 21.57
CA TRP A 236 12.69 10.44 22.02
C TRP A 236 12.61 10.63 23.53
N ASN A 237 12.56 9.53 24.30
CA ASN A 237 12.34 9.55 25.76
C ASN A 237 11.07 10.30 26.18
N ILE A 238 10.09 10.40 25.28
CA ILE A 238 8.77 10.93 25.61
C ILE A 238 8.01 9.78 26.26
N THR A 239 7.32 10.07 27.36
CA THR A 239 6.50 9.10 28.11
C THR A 239 5.07 9.62 28.26
N MET A 240 4.15 8.77 28.69
CA MET A 240 2.79 9.20 29.00
C MET A 240 2.78 10.28 30.09
N ASP A 241 3.67 10.17 31.09
CA ASP A 241 3.80 11.17 32.16
C ASP A 241 4.29 12.51 31.61
N THR A 242 5.24 12.51 30.66
CA THR A 242 5.70 13.78 30.06
C THR A 242 4.61 14.44 29.22
N ILE A 243 3.84 13.65 28.45
CA ILE A 243 2.72 14.17 27.64
C ILE A 243 1.63 14.76 28.55
N THR A 244 1.28 14.05 29.63
CA THR A 244 0.20 14.49 30.52
C THR A 244 0.59 15.63 31.45
N ALA A 245 1.88 15.77 31.77
CA ALA A 245 2.42 16.89 32.55
C ALA A 245 2.66 18.16 31.72
N GLU A 246 2.72 18.05 30.39
CA GLU A 246 2.92 19.19 29.50
C GLU A 246 1.74 20.16 29.62
N THR A 247 2.04 21.45 29.77
CA THR A 247 1.01 22.50 29.70
C THR A 247 0.86 22.88 28.24
N PRO A 248 -0.31 22.71 27.60
CA PRO A 248 -0.45 23.02 26.18
C PRO A 248 -0.17 24.51 25.93
N GLN A 249 0.89 24.83 25.19
CA GLN A 249 1.04 26.16 24.61
C GLN A 249 0.66 26.09 23.12
N THR A 250 -0.15 27.05 22.66
CA THR A 250 -0.75 27.06 21.31
C THR A 250 0.26 26.95 20.17
N ASN A 251 1.52 27.33 20.40
CA ASN A 251 2.58 27.25 19.40
C ASN A 251 3.20 25.84 19.26
N TYR A 252 2.78 24.84 20.04
CA TYR A 252 3.28 23.47 20.01
C TYR A 252 2.28 22.45 19.46
N SER A 253 1.02 22.85 19.18
CA SER A 253 0.01 21.91 18.63
C SER A 253 0.43 21.32 17.29
N TRP A 254 1.25 22.05 16.52
CA TRP A 254 1.79 21.57 15.25
C TRP A 254 2.77 20.39 15.41
N LEU A 255 3.37 20.18 16.59
CA LEU A 255 4.19 18.99 16.88
C LEU A 255 3.40 17.71 16.64
N TRP A 256 2.13 17.71 17.07
CA TRP A 256 1.26 16.54 17.03
C TRP A 256 0.34 16.52 15.81
N THR A 257 0.10 17.67 15.20
CA THR A 257 -0.75 17.79 14.00
C THR A 257 0.05 17.84 12.70
N ALA A 258 1.40 17.75 12.75
CA ALA A 258 2.24 17.77 11.55
C ALA A 258 1.87 16.69 10.52
N GLY A 259 1.51 15.50 10.99
CA GLY A 259 1.06 14.37 10.17
C GLY A 259 -0.42 14.38 9.82
N VAL A 260 -1.19 15.41 10.24
CA VAL A 260 -2.65 15.49 10.01
C VAL A 260 -2.91 16.38 8.79
N MET A 261 -3.44 15.78 7.72
CA MET A 261 -3.77 16.48 6.49
C MET A 261 -5.27 16.44 6.24
N PRO A 262 -5.95 17.61 6.21
CA PRO A 262 -7.36 17.69 5.85
C PRO A 262 -7.56 17.71 4.32
N HIS A 263 -8.74 17.28 3.88
CA HIS A 263 -9.24 17.38 2.50
C HIS A 263 -8.50 16.57 1.43
N GLU A 264 -7.61 15.68 1.86
CA GLU A 264 -6.88 14.77 0.98
C GLU A 264 -7.27 13.32 1.29
N LEU A 265 -7.18 12.46 0.29
CA LEU A 265 -7.13 11.01 0.46
C LEU A 265 -5.80 10.55 -0.12
N PHE A 266 -5.09 9.71 0.61
CA PHE A 266 -3.77 9.25 0.22
C PHE A 266 -3.59 7.84 0.75
N PHE A 267 -3.40 6.89 -0.15
CA PHE A 267 -2.89 5.56 0.14
C PHE A 267 -1.37 5.53 -0.10
N ALA A 268 -0.67 4.65 0.58
CA ALA A 268 0.78 4.51 0.44
C ALA A 268 1.16 4.13 -1.00
N SER A 269 0.30 3.42 -1.74
CA SER A 269 0.48 3.12 -3.16
C SER A 269 0.45 4.36 -4.06
N ASP A 270 -0.22 5.44 -3.67
CA ASP A 270 -0.43 6.60 -4.54
C ASP A 270 0.87 7.35 -4.85
N ILE A 271 1.89 7.18 -4.01
CA ILE A 271 3.23 7.70 -4.28
C ILE A 271 3.86 7.07 -5.55
N LEU A 272 3.48 5.84 -5.87
CA LEU A 272 3.94 5.09 -7.04
C LEU A 272 2.94 5.18 -8.20
N ASP A 273 1.67 5.38 -7.90
CA ASP A 273 0.62 5.45 -8.92
C ASP A 273 0.50 6.86 -9.50
N GLY A 274 0.75 7.91 -8.71
CA GLY A 274 0.69 9.30 -9.15
C GLY A 274 1.92 9.75 -9.93
N PRO A 275 1.84 10.85 -10.71
CA PRO A 275 2.93 11.36 -11.54
C PRO A 275 4.00 12.11 -10.72
N VAL A 276 4.56 11.47 -9.70
CA VAL A 276 5.61 12.03 -8.83
C VAL A 276 6.99 11.80 -9.47
N GLU A 277 7.84 12.83 -9.51
CA GLU A 277 9.21 12.64 -10.01
C GLU A 277 10.01 11.73 -9.07
N ILE A 278 10.53 10.61 -9.59
CA ILE A 278 11.32 9.67 -8.78
C ILE A 278 12.61 10.38 -8.34
N GLY A 279 12.76 10.59 -7.02
CA GLY A 279 13.90 11.28 -6.43
C GLY A 279 13.71 12.79 -6.20
N ALA A 280 12.63 13.39 -6.70
CA ALA A 280 12.15 14.71 -6.30
C ALA A 280 10.81 14.49 -5.58
N GLY A 281 10.88 14.15 -4.29
CA GLY A 281 9.71 13.78 -3.49
C GLY A 281 8.54 14.74 -3.65
N GLY A 282 7.30 14.23 -3.64
CA GLY A 282 6.10 15.06 -3.69
C GLY A 282 6.06 15.99 -2.48
N TYR A 283 5.75 17.27 -2.69
CA TYR A 283 5.70 18.25 -1.60
C TYR A 283 4.26 18.67 -1.31
N TYR A 284 3.88 18.62 -0.04
CA TYR A 284 2.63 19.17 0.47
C TYR A 284 2.92 20.40 1.31
N LEU A 285 2.37 21.55 0.91
CA LEU A 285 2.57 22.83 1.58
C LEU A 285 1.47 23.06 2.60
N THR A 286 1.83 23.22 3.86
CA THR A 286 0.91 23.68 4.91
C THR A 286 1.21 25.14 5.26
N ALA A 287 0.34 25.76 6.05
CA ALA A 287 0.59 27.11 6.56
C ALA A 287 1.87 27.18 7.44
N ASN A 288 2.30 26.05 8.01
CA ASN A 288 3.32 25.99 9.06
C ASN A 288 4.58 25.21 8.67
N TYR A 289 4.51 24.29 7.70
CA TYR A 289 5.62 23.43 7.27
C TYR A 289 5.38 22.86 5.86
N VAL A 290 6.40 22.23 5.29
CA VAL A 290 6.33 21.48 4.04
C VAL A 290 6.54 20.02 4.36
N ILE A 291 5.62 19.14 3.94
CA ILE A 291 5.83 17.69 3.99
C ILE A 291 6.43 17.28 2.66
N GLN A 292 7.53 16.52 2.69
CA GLN A 292 8.03 15.81 1.53
C GLN A 292 7.71 14.34 1.67
N PHE A 293 7.11 13.76 0.63
CA PHE A 293 6.89 12.34 0.49
C PHE A 293 8.01 11.70 -0.30
N GLY A 294 8.53 10.58 0.19
CA GLY A 294 9.58 9.81 -0.45
C GLY A 294 9.21 8.34 -0.57
N TYR A 295 9.80 7.68 -1.58
CA TYR A 295 9.77 6.23 -1.69
C TYR A 295 11.19 5.69 -1.83
N TYR A 296 11.67 5.02 -0.78
CA TYR A 296 12.99 4.38 -0.75
C TYR A 296 12.87 2.88 -0.44
N GLY A 297 11.95 2.21 -1.13
CA GLY A 297 11.55 0.82 -0.86
C GLY A 297 10.37 0.69 0.10
N GLN A 298 10.04 1.79 0.80
CA GLN A 298 8.88 1.98 1.64
C GLN A 298 8.44 3.45 1.50
N ALA A 299 7.13 3.71 1.61
CA ALA A 299 6.60 5.07 1.67
C ALA A 299 7.05 5.72 2.99
N GLY A 300 7.34 7.01 2.95
CA GLY A 300 7.70 7.76 4.13
C GLY A 300 7.65 9.25 3.90
N LEU A 301 7.83 10.00 4.98
CA LEU A 301 7.73 11.46 4.94
C LEU A 301 8.78 12.17 5.79
N SER A 302 9.00 13.43 5.46
CA SER A 302 9.83 14.36 6.24
C SER A 302 9.19 15.75 6.24
N CYS A 303 9.27 16.45 7.37
CA CYS A 303 8.73 17.81 7.50
C CYS A 303 9.85 18.86 7.48
N TYR A 304 9.61 19.98 6.80
CA TYR A 304 10.56 21.09 6.63
C TYR A 304 9.92 22.45 6.98
N ARG A 305 10.73 23.46 7.33
CA ARG A 305 10.23 24.83 7.59
C ARG A 305 9.80 25.53 6.28
N PRO A 306 8.70 26.33 6.28
CA PRO A 306 8.17 26.98 5.06
C PRO A 306 9.11 28.00 4.42
N ASN A 307 9.94 28.66 5.22
CA ASN A 307 10.76 29.79 4.79
C ASN A 307 12.02 29.40 4.01
N TYR A 308 12.21 28.11 3.69
CA TYR A 308 13.40 27.63 2.99
C TYR A 308 13.06 27.28 1.54
N ILE A 309 12.89 28.31 0.70
CA ILE A 309 12.89 28.14 -0.76
C ILE A 309 14.29 27.65 -1.16
N GLN A 310 14.32 26.51 -1.85
CA GLN A 310 15.54 25.86 -2.31
C GLN A 310 16.24 26.75 -3.36
N VAL A 311 17.30 27.46 -2.95
CA VAL A 311 18.36 27.86 -3.88
C VAL A 311 19.48 26.86 -3.67
N TYR A 312 19.75 25.99 -4.64
CA TYR A 312 20.80 24.97 -4.59
C TYR A 312 22.16 25.61 -4.28
N SER A 313 22.49 25.68 -2.99
CA SER A 313 23.69 26.30 -2.46
C SER A 313 24.09 25.53 -1.20
N GLN A 314 24.79 24.40 -1.39
CA GLN A 314 25.79 23.75 -0.51
C GLN A 314 25.56 23.77 1.03
N GLY A 315 24.32 23.92 1.51
CA GLY A 315 23.93 23.92 2.91
C GLY A 315 22.73 23.01 3.08
N GLY A 316 22.85 22.01 3.96
CA GLY A 316 21.81 21.00 4.18
C GLY A 316 20.47 21.60 4.58
N VAL A 317 19.39 20.88 4.26
CA VAL A 317 18.03 21.26 4.65
C VAL A 317 17.88 21.00 6.15
N TYR A 318 17.37 21.99 6.90
CA TYR A 318 16.99 21.77 8.30
C TYR A 318 15.65 21.02 8.33
N SER A 319 15.73 19.70 8.49
CA SER A 319 14.56 18.87 8.77
C SER A 319 13.98 19.24 10.13
N LEU A 320 12.66 19.24 10.23
CA LEU A 320 11.94 19.42 11.49
C LEU A 320 11.89 18.13 12.31
N GLY A 321 12.16 16.98 11.69
CA GLY A 321 12.11 15.65 12.29
C GLY A 321 12.97 14.63 11.52
N ASP A 322 12.94 13.36 11.93
CA ASP A 322 13.57 12.27 11.18
C ASP A 322 12.75 11.95 9.91
N TYR A 323 13.38 11.29 8.94
CA TYR A 323 12.62 10.60 7.90
C TYR A 323 11.85 9.46 8.56
N CYS A 324 10.53 9.53 8.50
CA CYS A 324 9.65 8.55 9.12
C CYS A 324 9.16 7.56 8.06
N ASN A 325 9.33 6.26 8.31
CA ASN A 325 8.78 5.23 7.43
C ASN A 325 7.33 4.96 7.82
N ASP A 326 6.50 4.74 6.81
CA ASP A 326 5.13 4.26 6.98
C ASP A 326 5.15 2.74 7.14
N VAL A 327 5.18 2.28 8.40
CA VAL A 327 5.32 0.88 8.80
C VAL A 327 3.99 0.16 9.01
N ASP A 328 2.89 0.91 9.03
CA ASP A 328 1.54 0.39 9.23
C ASP A 328 0.55 1.17 8.33
N PRO A 329 0.65 1.00 6.99
CA PRO A 329 -0.02 1.86 6.02
C PRO A 329 -1.51 1.54 5.86
N ASP A 330 -2.23 2.50 5.26
CA ASP A 330 -3.54 2.29 4.60
C ASP A 330 -4.70 1.83 5.51
N HIS A 331 -4.73 2.26 6.78
CA HIS A 331 -5.86 1.97 7.67
C HIS A 331 -7.06 2.87 7.36
N ILE A 332 -8.00 2.32 6.60
CA ILE A 332 -9.18 3.04 6.14
C ILE A 332 -10.23 3.28 7.25
N ALA A 333 -10.75 4.50 7.28
CA ALA A 333 -11.92 4.92 8.04
C ALA A 333 -12.94 5.58 7.10
N MET A 334 -14.19 5.70 7.52
CA MET A 334 -15.23 6.35 6.72
C MET A 334 -14.95 7.83 6.43
N ASN A 335 -14.11 8.48 7.24
CA ASN A 335 -13.68 9.86 7.06
C ASN A 335 -12.20 10.02 6.70
N GLY A 336 -11.47 8.97 6.30
CA GLY A 336 -10.06 9.13 5.95
C GLY A 336 -9.21 7.86 5.92
N VAL A 337 -7.89 8.04 5.97
CA VAL A 337 -6.87 6.98 6.07
C VAL A 337 -5.86 7.31 7.18
N VAL A 338 -5.43 6.30 7.95
CA VAL A 338 -4.30 6.38 8.88
C VAL A 338 -3.11 5.60 8.35
N HIS A 339 -1.94 6.20 8.45
CA HIS A 339 -0.63 5.61 8.15
C HIS A 339 0.22 5.62 9.42
N GLY A 340 0.70 4.47 9.86
CA GLY A 340 1.50 4.37 11.08
C GLY A 340 2.97 4.64 10.83
N LEU A 341 3.54 5.58 11.57
CA LEU A 341 4.94 5.96 11.47
C LEU A 341 5.81 5.31 12.57
N ASP A 342 7.04 4.94 12.20
CA ASP A 342 8.08 4.48 13.13
C ASP A 342 8.88 5.62 13.79
N GLY A 343 8.56 6.87 13.44
CA GLY A 343 9.28 8.06 13.87
C GLY A 343 8.36 9.25 14.12
N LEU A 344 8.91 10.27 14.80
CA LEU A 344 8.23 11.54 14.98
C LEU A 344 8.53 12.46 13.78
N PRO A 345 7.50 12.92 13.04
CA PRO A 345 7.70 13.74 11.85
C PRO A 345 8.25 15.13 12.20
N VAL A 346 8.15 15.52 13.47
CA VAL A 346 8.66 16.75 14.03
C VAL A 346 9.28 16.44 15.40
N TYR A 347 10.49 16.92 15.63
CA TYR A 347 11.14 16.83 16.92
C TYR A 347 10.55 17.83 17.92
N PRO A 348 10.45 17.46 19.21
CA PRO A 348 9.98 18.36 20.25
C PRO A 348 10.77 19.68 20.34
N ASP A 349 12.08 19.69 20.08
CA ASP A 349 12.93 20.88 20.13
C ASP A 349 12.79 21.79 18.90
N SER A 350 12.34 21.24 17.77
CA SER A 350 12.16 21.96 16.51
C SER A 350 10.95 22.91 16.52
N THR A 351 10.10 22.76 17.53
CA THR A 351 8.95 23.62 17.87
C THR A 351 9.33 24.95 18.51
N ILE A 352 10.58 25.09 18.98
CA ILE A 352 11.07 26.35 19.53
C ILE A 352 11.30 27.30 18.34
N VAL A 353 10.43 28.31 18.24
CA VAL A 353 10.67 29.47 17.38
C VAL A 353 11.97 30.10 17.87
N GLN A 354 13.06 29.91 17.12
CA GLN A 354 14.29 30.63 17.44
C GLN A 354 14.02 32.12 17.25
N PRO A 355 14.40 32.96 18.23
CA PRO A 355 14.04 34.38 18.29
C PRO A 355 14.57 35.22 17.12
#